data_AF-A0A2A2IIQ5-F1
#
_entry.id   AF-A0A2A2IIQ5-F1
#
_cell.length_a   1.000
_cell.length_b   1.000
_cell.length_c   1.000
_cell.angle_alpha   90.00
_cell.angle_beta   90.00
_cell.angle_gamma   90.00
#
_symmetry.space_group_name_H-M   'P 1'
#
loop_
_entity.id
_entity.type
_entity.pdbx_description
1 polymer ?
#
loop_
_entity_poly.entity_id
_entity_poly.type
_entity_poly.pdbx_seq_one_letter_code
_entity_poly.pdbx_strand_id
1 'polypeptide(L)'
;MYYGMIPISYASYSQMQNRMQHPHNLNHPDGKMYSMNERQHTNPAESGGHTHAHYGATTCNDGHTHLHPGVTGPPIESSEGHIHKIYGNTTFDDEHIHHYEANTSPAIPLPNGYHTHYAEIKTTESDGHTHVIKGFTAASKS
;
A
#
# COMPACT_ATOMS: atom_id res chain seq x y z
N MET A 1 9.58 22.76 9.18
CA MET A 1 10.65 22.12 8.38
C MET A 1 10.00 21.02 7.56
N TYR A 2 9.99 21.17 6.23
CA TYR A 2 9.34 20.26 5.30
C TYR A 2 10.44 19.56 4.52
N TYR A 3 10.71 18.29 4.83
CA TYR A 3 11.64 17.48 4.05
C TYR A 3 10.86 16.72 2.99
N GLY A 4 10.67 17.38 1.84
CA GLY A 4 10.25 16.71 0.61
C GLY A 4 11.43 15.94 0.06
N MET A 5 11.37 14.61 0.10
CA MET A 5 12.36 13.76 -0.54
C MET A 5 12.01 13.61 -2.03
N ILE A 6 12.89 14.17 -2.86
CA ILE A 6 12.90 14.05 -4.32
C ILE A 6 13.29 12.60 -4.66
N PRO A 7 12.59 11.88 -5.56
CA PRO A 7 12.99 10.53 -5.94
C PRO A 7 14.29 10.57 -6.77
N ILE A 8 15.32 9.91 -6.26
CA ILE A 8 16.58 9.68 -6.99
C ILE A 8 16.30 8.64 -8.07
N SER A 9 16.42 9.04 -9.33
CA SER A 9 16.38 8.14 -10.49
C SER A 9 17.68 7.35 -10.57
N TYR A 10 17.65 6.06 -10.28
CA TYR A 10 18.78 5.18 -10.60
C TYR A 10 18.69 4.75 -12.07
N ALA A 11 19.55 5.34 -12.91
CA ALA A 11 19.81 4.88 -14.26
C ALA A 11 21.20 4.21 -14.36
N SER A 12 21.18 3.03 -14.97
CA SER A 12 22.25 2.29 -15.66
C SER A 12 23.39 1.66 -14.84
N TYR A 13 23.37 0.32 -14.76
CA TYR A 13 24.58 -0.51 -14.82
C TYR A 13 24.48 -1.48 -16.00
N SER A 14 25.60 -1.67 -16.69
CA SER A 14 25.68 -2.28 -18.01
C SER A 14 25.40 -3.78 -18.03
N GLN A 15 24.90 -4.22 -19.19
CA GLN A 15 24.48 -5.56 -19.56
C GLN A 15 25.45 -6.68 -19.15
N MET A 16 24.97 -7.60 -18.31
CA MET A 16 25.41 -9.00 -18.34
C MET A 16 24.17 -9.87 -18.49
N GLN A 17 24.12 -10.57 -19.63
CA GLN A 17 23.06 -11.49 -19.99
C GLN A 17 23.06 -12.68 -19.03
N ASN A 18 22.20 -12.65 -18.03
CA ASN A 18 21.70 -13.85 -17.40
C ASN A 18 20.21 -13.67 -17.19
N ARG A 19 19.40 -14.61 -17.70
CA ARG A 19 17.94 -14.59 -17.59
C ARG A 19 17.54 -14.66 -16.10
N MET A 20 17.49 -13.52 -15.42
CA MET A 20 16.75 -13.40 -14.17
C MET A 20 15.29 -13.20 -14.54
N GLN A 21 14.52 -14.29 -14.44
CA GLN A 21 13.07 -14.18 -14.34
C GLN A 21 12.77 -13.25 -13.17
N HIS A 22 12.16 -12.10 -13.46
CA HIS A 22 11.78 -11.12 -12.46
C HIS A 22 10.86 -11.80 -11.44
N PRO A 23 11.24 -11.87 -10.15
CA PRO A 23 10.44 -12.56 -9.17
C PRO A 23 9.11 -11.84 -8.97
N HIS A 24 8.10 -12.67 -8.79
CA HIS A 24 6.71 -12.37 -8.54
C HIS A 24 6.50 -11.17 -7.59
N ASN A 25 5.42 -10.42 -7.86
CA ASN A 25 4.85 -9.34 -7.06
C ASN A 25 5.14 -9.51 -5.56
N LEU A 26 6.10 -8.73 -5.04
CA LEU A 26 6.69 -8.89 -3.71
C LEU A 26 5.78 -8.45 -2.54
N ASN A 27 4.53 -8.07 -2.80
CA ASN A 27 3.61 -7.55 -1.79
C ASN A 27 2.32 -8.39 -1.62
N HIS A 28 2.36 -9.69 -1.91
CA HIS A 28 1.22 -10.57 -1.63
C HIS A 28 1.69 -11.89 -1.00
N PRO A 29 1.20 -12.29 0.19
CA PRO A 29 1.65 -13.49 0.89
C PRO A 29 1.31 -14.79 0.15
N ASP A 30 0.34 -14.79 -0.78
CA ASP A 30 -0.14 -16.05 -1.33
C ASP A 30 0.42 -16.42 -2.71
N GLY A 31 1.01 -15.50 -3.47
CA GLY A 31 1.60 -15.82 -4.79
C GLY A 31 0.69 -16.60 -5.77
N LYS A 32 -0.61 -16.77 -5.50
CA LYS A 32 -1.52 -17.59 -6.30
C LYS A 32 -2.19 -16.73 -7.38
N MET A 33 -1.99 -17.13 -8.63
CA MET A 33 -2.75 -16.64 -9.77
C MET A 33 -4.20 -17.12 -9.64
N TYR A 34 -5.13 -16.23 -9.30
CA TYR A 34 -6.56 -16.52 -9.42
C TYR A 34 -6.95 -16.44 -10.89
N SER A 35 -7.17 -17.60 -11.52
CA SER A 35 -7.76 -17.71 -12.85
C SER A 35 -9.24 -17.36 -12.77
N MET A 36 -9.63 -16.15 -13.17
CA MET A 36 -11.04 -15.79 -13.36
C MET A 36 -11.37 -15.72 -14.84
N ASN A 37 -12.00 -16.79 -15.33
CA ASN A 37 -12.73 -16.78 -16.59
C ASN A 37 -14.00 -15.92 -16.43
N GLU A 38 -14.14 -14.97 -17.37
CA GLU A 38 -15.33 -14.32 -17.90
C GLU A 38 -16.65 -14.41 -17.09
N ARG A 39 -17.16 -13.24 -16.67
CA ARG A 39 -18.50 -12.74 -17.06
C ARG A 39 -18.48 -11.21 -17.14
N GLN A 40 -18.79 -10.69 -18.32
CA GLN A 40 -19.10 -9.26 -18.56
C GLN A 40 -20.56 -8.94 -18.19
N HIS A 41 -20.87 -7.64 -18.09
CA HIS A 41 -22.16 -6.94 -17.92
C HIS A 41 -22.50 -6.56 -16.45
N THR A 42 -22.76 -5.31 -16.05
CA THR A 42 -23.21 -4.05 -16.71
C THR A 42 -22.79 -2.80 -15.89
N ASN A 43 -22.53 -1.64 -16.53
CA ASN A 43 -22.28 -0.36 -15.84
C ASN A 43 -23.57 0.32 -15.33
N PRO A 44 -23.53 0.86 -14.11
CA PRO A 44 -23.80 2.26 -13.84
C PRO A 44 -22.51 2.96 -13.38
N ALA A 45 -22.46 4.28 -13.55
CA ALA A 45 -21.27 5.13 -13.43
C ALA A 45 -20.37 4.87 -12.19
N GLU A 46 -19.04 4.96 -12.40
CA GLU A 46 -17.96 4.90 -11.38
C GLU A 46 -17.72 3.52 -10.71
N SER A 47 -17.85 2.42 -11.47
CA SER A 47 -17.42 1.07 -11.05
C SER A 47 -16.18 0.61 -11.83
N GLY A 48 -15.19 1.48 -11.98
CA GLY A 48 -13.84 1.11 -12.41
C GLY A 48 -13.01 0.78 -11.17
N GLY A 49 -12.71 -0.50 -10.92
CA GLY A 49 -11.90 -0.83 -9.74
C GLY A 49 -10.51 -0.18 -9.84
N HIS A 50 -10.12 0.63 -8.85
CA HIS A 50 -8.77 1.17 -8.70
C HIS A 50 -8.17 0.78 -7.35
N THR A 51 -6.87 0.98 -7.21
CA THR A 51 -6.14 0.81 -5.94
C THR A 51 -5.24 2.02 -5.70
N HIS A 52 -4.79 2.18 -4.47
CA HIS A 52 -3.88 3.25 -4.10
C HIS A 52 -2.55 2.67 -3.61
N ALA A 53 -1.44 3.32 -3.97
CA ALA A 53 -0.18 3.05 -3.28
C ALA A 53 -0.24 3.64 -1.86
N HIS A 54 0.46 3.01 -0.91
CA HIS A 54 0.73 3.57 0.40
C HIS A 54 2.18 3.27 0.77
N TYR A 55 2.82 4.21 1.46
CA TYR A 55 4.22 4.10 1.86
C TYR A 55 4.50 5.16 2.92
N GLY A 56 5.61 5.00 3.63
CA GLY A 56 5.98 5.88 4.73
C GLY A 56 6.83 5.12 5.74
N ALA A 57 7.07 5.79 6.86
CA ALA A 57 7.71 5.21 8.03
C ALA A 57 6.70 5.10 9.18
N THR A 58 6.88 4.10 10.03
CA THR A 58 6.17 4.00 11.29
C THR A 58 6.60 5.11 12.27
N THR A 59 5.86 5.30 13.36
CA THR A 59 6.34 6.11 14.49
C THR A 59 7.64 5.54 15.05
N CYS A 60 8.54 6.40 15.53
CA CYS A 60 9.71 5.92 16.28
C CYS A 60 9.27 5.37 17.62
N ASN A 61 9.58 4.10 17.88
CA ASN A 61 9.42 3.45 19.17
C ASN A 61 10.63 2.57 19.41
N ASP A 62 11.05 2.45 20.66
CA ASP A 62 12.28 1.76 21.07
C ASP A 62 13.54 2.14 20.26
N GLY A 63 13.60 3.40 19.78
CA GLY A 63 14.77 3.94 19.10
C GLY A 63 14.85 3.71 17.58
N HIS A 64 13.91 2.99 16.97
CA HIS A 64 13.92 2.77 15.51
C HIS A 64 12.52 2.92 14.87
N THR A 65 12.49 2.79 13.54
CA THR A 65 11.31 2.91 12.69
C THR A 65 11.37 1.89 11.58
N HIS A 66 10.23 1.43 11.08
CA HIS A 66 10.19 0.61 9.87
C HIS A 66 9.51 1.34 8.71
N LEU A 67 9.77 0.91 7.48
CA LEU A 67 9.03 1.34 6.30
C LEU A 67 7.87 0.40 5.99
N HIS A 68 6.84 0.90 5.29
CA HIS A 68 5.63 0.13 4.96
C HIS A 68 5.11 0.35 3.51
N PRO A 69 5.91 0.08 2.46
CA PRO A 69 5.43 0.18 1.09
C PRO A 69 4.37 -0.88 0.79
N GLY A 70 3.28 -0.50 0.13
CA GLY A 70 2.21 -1.41 -0.26
C GLY A 70 1.19 -0.78 -1.20
N VAL A 71 0.19 -1.58 -1.57
CA VAL A 71 -0.93 -1.18 -2.40
C VAL A 71 -2.21 -1.65 -1.72
N THR A 72 -3.24 -0.81 -1.72
CA THR A 72 -4.53 -1.16 -1.14
C THR A 72 -5.19 -2.33 -1.88
N GLY A 73 -6.08 -3.05 -1.21
CA GLY A 73 -6.98 -3.99 -1.86
C GLY A 73 -7.99 -3.31 -2.79
N PRO A 74 -8.80 -4.09 -3.54
CA PRO A 74 -9.91 -3.57 -4.33
C PRO A 74 -10.88 -2.72 -3.50
N PRO A 75 -11.63 -1.81 -4.13
CA PRO A 75 -12.62 -0.99 -3.42
C PRO A 75 -13.70 -1.87 -2.79
N ILE A 76 -14.09 -1.52 -1.56
CA ILE A 76 -15.19 -2.11 -0.82
C ILE A 76 -16.24 -1.01 -0.66
N GLU A 77 -17.40 -1.21 -1.26
CA GLU A 77 -18.52 -0.25 -1.18
C GLU A 77 -19.00 -0.08 0.26
N SER A 78 -19.33 1.17 0.61
CA SER A 78 -19.84 1.58 1.91
C SER A 78 -20.93 2.65 1.75
N SER A 79 -21.60 3.03 2.83
CA SER A 79 -22.63 4.09 2.79
C SER A 79 -22.07 5.49 2.48
N GLU A 80 -20.75 5.69 2.60
CA GLU A 80 -20.07 7.00 2.46
C GLU A 80 -19.13 7.04 1.24
N GLY A 81 -19.31 6.15 0.27
CA GLY A 81 -18.41 5.93 -0.87
C GLY A 81 -17.74 4.55 -0.74
N HIS A 82 -16.48 4.41 -1.14
CA HIS A 82 -15.73 3.16 -0.94
C HIS A 82 -14.57 3.34 0.05
N ILE A 83 -14.15 2.22 0.61
CA ILE A 83 -12.95 2.08 1.44
C ILE A 83 -12.04 1.02 0.82
N HIS A 84 -10.80 0.93 1.29
CA HIS A 84 -9.93 -0.18 0.93
C HIS A 84 -9.37 -0.88 2.16
N LYS A 85 -9.12 -2.18 2.02
CA LYS A 85 -8.33 -2.94 2.99
C LYS A 85 -6.83 -2.75 2.71
N ILE A 86 -6.05 -2.53 3.76
CA ILE A 86 -4.58 -2.51 3.72
C ILE A 86 -4.05 -3.54 4.70
N TYR A 87 -3.01 -4.26 4.29
CA TYR A 87 -2.32 -5.21 5.16
C TYR A 87 -0.92 -5.48 4.62
N GLY A 88 -0.02 -5.91 5.49
CA GLY A 88 1.33 -6.28 5.09
C GLY A 88 2.29 -6.36 6.26
N ASN A 89 3.56 -6.44 5.92
CA ASN A 89 4.68 -6.42 6.85
C ASN A 89 5.46 -5.12 6.70
N THR A 90 6.02 -4.65 7.80
CA THR A 90 7.02 -3.61 7.76
C THR A 90 8.35 -4.17 7.23
N THR A 91 9.26 -3.29 6.82
CA THR A 91 10.63 -3.70 6.47
C THR A 91 11.35 -4.29 7.68
N PHE A 92 12.24 -5.25 7.46
CA PHE A 92 13.12 -5.76 8.50
C PHE A 92 14.11 -4.67 8.91
N ASP A 93 14.04 -4.27 10.17
CA ASP A 93 14.93 -3.29 10.82
C ASP A 93 15.07 -3.70 12.29
N ASP A 94 16.23 -3.43 12.89
CA ASP A 94 16.53 -3.79 14.29
C ASP A 94 16.16 -5.25 14.66
N GLU A 95 16.54 -6.19 13.78
CA GLU A 95 16.34 -7.64 13.93
C GLU A 95 14.88 -8.16 13.88
N HIS A 96 13.88 -7.33 13.61
CA HIS A 96 12.48 -7.80 13.51
C HIS A 96 11.62 -7.06 12.47
N ILE A 97 10.38 -7.55 12.33
CA ILE A 97 9.30 -6.94 11.53
C ILE A 97 8.04 -6.84 12.38
N HIS A 98 7.10 -5.99 11.96
CA HIS A 98 5.73 -6.02 12.44
C HIS A 98 4.75 -6.26 11.30
N HIS A 99 3.61 -6.87 11.64
CA HIS A 99 2.47 -7.00 10.75
C HIS A 99 1.50 -5.83 10.98
N TYR A 100 0.76 -5.44 9.95
CA TYR A 100 -0.31 -4.44 10.07
C TYR A 100 -1.50 -4.80 9.20
N GLU A 101 -2.69 -4.42 9.63
CA GLU A 101 -3.95 -4.59 8.89
C GLU A 101 -4.96 -3.53 9.33
N ALA A 102 -5.63 -2.88 8.38
CA ALA A 102 -6.73 -1.96 8.64
C ALA A 102 -7.62 -1.77 7.40
N ASN A 103 -8.76 -1.11 7.59
CA ASN A 103 -9.48 -0.45 6.51
C ASN A 103 -9.13 1.04 6.50
N THR A 104 -9.06 1.62 5.31
CA THR A 104 -8.92 3.07 5.16
C THR A 104 -10.20 3.80 5.55
N SER A 105 -10.11 5.12 5.69
CA SER A 105 -11.28 6.00 5.71
C SER A 105 -12.07 5.92 4.40
N PRO A 106 -13.31 6.46 4.38
CA PRO A 106 -13.98 6.83 3.14
C PRO A 106 -13.12 7.73 2.25
N ALA A 107 -13.44 7.75 0.95
CA ALA A 107 -12.74 8.56 -0.03
C ALA A 107 -12.78 10.06 0.32
N ILE A 108 -11.63 10.71 0.26
CA ILE A 108 -11.45 12.15 0.46
C ILE A 108 -11.24 12.76 -0.93
N PRO A 109 -12.21 13.53 -1.45
CA PRO A 109 -12.13 14.10 -2.79
C PRO A 109 -10.96 15.07 -2.97
N LEU A 110 -10.34 15.01 -4.13
CA LEU A 110 -9.31 15.93 -4.61
C LEU A 110 -9.75 16.53 -5.98
N PRO A 111 -9.12 17.62 -6.44
CA PRO A 111 -9.44 18.20 -7.75
C PRO A 111 -9.24 17.22 -8.92
N ASN A 112 -9.90 17.50 -10.05
CA ASN A 112 -9.75 16.76 -11.32
C ASN A 112 -10.14 15.27 -11.26
N GLY A 113 -11.05 14.91 -10.36
CA GLY A 113 -11.58 13.55 -10.23
C GLY A 113 -10.63 12.57 -9.52
N TYR A 114 -9.63 13.08 -8.80
CA TYR A 114 -8.80 12.26 -7.93
C TYR A 114 -9.42 12.17 -6.53
N HIS A 115 -9.01 11.16 -5.76
CA HIS A 115 -9.26 11.09 -4.33
C HIS A 115 -8.13 10.31 -3.63
N THR A 116 -8.13 10.40 -2.31
CA THR A 116 -7.22 9.69 -1.42
C THR A 116 -8.01 9.09 -0.26
N HIS A 117 -7.38 8.21 0.52
CA HIS A 117 -7.93 7.75 1.78
C HIS A 117 -6.93 7.99 2.91
N TYR A 118 -7.42 8.20 4.14
CA TYR A 118 -6.59 8.21 5.35
C TYR A 118 -6.55 6.81 5.95
N ALA A 119 -5.44 6.47 6.62
CA ALA A 119 -5.35 5.27 7.45
C ALA A 119 -4.53 5.56 8.71
N GLU A 120 -4.92 4.89 9.80
CA GLU A 120 -4.17 4.83 11.04
C GLU A 120 -4.20 3.40 11.57
N ILE A 121 -3.02 2.82 11.78
CA ILE A 121 -2.87 1.39 12.06
C ILE A 121 -1.85 1.22 13.17
N LYS A 122 -2.23 0.48 14.22
CA LYS A 122 -1.26 -0.05 15.18
C LYS A 122 -0.73 -1.38 14.66
N THR A 123 0.59 -1.53 14.62
CA THR A 123 1.21 -2.80 14.20
C THR A 123 1.05 -3.86 15.29
N THR A 124 1.24 -5.13 14.92
CA THR A 124 1.34 -6.23 15.89
C THR A 124 2.53 -6.03 16.81
N GLU A 125 2.50 -6.60 18.00
CA GLU A 125 3.67 -6.64 18.88
C GLU A 125 4.75 -7.55 18.30
N SER A 126 6.00 -7.09 18.34
CA SER A 126 7.21 -7.83 17.99
C SER A 126 8.34 -7.23 18.82
N ASP A 127 9.25 -8.07 19.30
CA ASP A 127 10.34 -7.66 20.20
C ASP A 127 9.90 -6.71 21.35
N GLY A 128 8.77 -7.03 21.99
CA GLY A 128 8.27 -6.29 23.15
C GLY A 128 7.67 -4.90 22.87
N HIS A 129 7.53 -4.47 21.61
CA HIS A 129 6.92 -3.18 21.29
C HIS A 129 6.08 -3.19 20.00
N THR A 130 5.47 -2.04 19.71
CA THR A 130 4.59 -1.81 18.54
C THR A 130 4.90 -0.46 17.94
N HIS A 131 4.45 -0.22 16.71
CA HIS A 131 4.45 1.12 16.11
C HIS A 131 3.07 1.52 15.59
N VAL A 132 2.95 2.79 15.20
CA VAL A 132 1.79 3.33 14.51
C VAL A 132 2.17 3.74 13.09
N ILE A 133 1.37 3.33 12.12
CA ILE A 133 1.37 3.82 10.74
C ILE A 133 0.23 4.83 10.63
N LYS A 134 0.48 6.03 10.10
CA LYS A 134 -0.56 7.00 9.83
C LYS A 134 -0.26 7.83 8.59
N GLY A 135 -1.27 8.11 7.78
CA GLY A 135 -1.11 8.96 6.61
C GLY A 135 -2.19 8.76 5.57
N PHE A 136 -1.97 9.41 4.44
CA PHE A 136 -2.84 9.31 3.28
C PHE A 136 -2.26 8.34 2.26
N THR A 137 -3.12 7.62 1.56
CA THR A 137 -2.75 6.87 0.37
C THR A 137 -2.31 7.83 -0.76
N ALA A 138 -1.66 7.31 -1.79
CA ALA A 138 -1.40 8.08 -3.00
C ALA A 138 -2.73 8.37 -3.71
N ALA A 139 -2.86 9.54 -4.31
CA ALA A 139 -4.06 9.89 -5.06
C ALA A 139 -4.25 8.99 -6.29
N SER A 140 -5.49 8.52 -6.51
CA SER A 140 -5.92 7.84 -7.73
C SER A 140 -7.26 8.40 -8.18
N LYS A 141 -7.61 8.18 -9.44
CA LYS A 141 -9.00 8.33 -9.90
C LYS A 141 -9.78 7.04 -9.59
N SER A 142 -11.08 7.18 -9.38
CA SER A 142 -12.05 6.09 -9.47
C SER A 142 -12.24 5.62 -10.92
#